data_AF-A0AA86SJ58-F1
#
_entry.id   AF-A0AA86SJ58-F1
#
_cell.length_a   1.000
_cell.length_b   1.000
_cell.length_c   1.000
_cell.angle_alpha   90.00
_cell.angle_beta   90.00
_cell.angle_gamma   90.00
#
_symmetry.space_group_name_H-M   'P 1'
#
loop_
_entity.id
_entity.type
_entity.pdbx_description
1 polymer ?
#
loop_
_entity_poly.entity_id
_entity_poly.type
_entity_poly.pdbx_seq_one_letter_code
_entity_poly.pdbx_strand_id
1 'polypeptide(L)'
;MKGFTARKQSRDSLFAAALGGFHLLRVSVKMYTSRKKIHKDKDAEPTEFEESVGQALFDLENTNNELKSDLKDLYINSAVQIDVSGNRKAVVIHVPYRLRKGFRKIHVRLVRELEKKFSGKDVVLIATRRILRPPKKGSAVQRPRSRTLTAVHEAMLEDIVLPAEIVGKRVRYRIDGSKIMKVFLDPKERNNTEYKLETFAAVYRKFSGKDVVFDYPTTEA
;
A
#
# COMPACT_ATOMS: atom_id res chain seq x y z
N MET A 1 28.56 -80.42 39.48
CA MET A 1 29.18 -80.54 38.14
C MET A 1 28.07 -80.67 37.11
N LYS A 2 28.23 -80.02 35.94
CA LYS A 2 27.34 -80.09 34.74
C LYS A 2 26.02 -79.33 34.93
N GLY A 3 25.56 -78.43 34.06
CA GLY A 3 26.03 -77.93 32.77
C GLY A 3 24.86 -77.25 32.04
N PHE A 4 25.18 -76.44 31.02
CA PHE A 4 24.35 -76.11 29.83
C PHE A 4 23.14 -75.17 30.09
N THR A 5 22.81 -74.12 29.31
CA THR A 5 23.03 -73.73 27.90
C THR A 5 22.47 -72.30 27.73
N ALA A 6 23.22 -71.29 27.28
CA ALA A 6 23.50 -70.87 25.90
C ALA A 6 22.30 -70.40 25.04
N ARG A 7 22.24 -69.09 24.74
CA ARG A 7 22.06 -68.55 23.37
C ARG A 7 22.43 -67.05 23.37
N LYS A 8 23.56 -66.66 22.75
CA LYS A 8 23.74 -66.30 21.32
C LYS A 8 23.09 -64.92 21.08
N GLN A 9 23.81 -63.86 20.69
CA GLN A 9 24.64 -63.83 19.49
C GLN A 9 25.57 -62.61 19.50
N SER A 10 26.81 -62.90 19.10
CA SER A 10 27.97 -62.06 18.96
C SER A 10 28.06 -61.38 17.60
N ARG A 11 29.12 -60.54 17.49
CA ARG A 11 29.85 -60.04 16.32
C ARG A 11 29.46 -58.60 15.97
N ASP A 12 30.32 -57.62 16.25
CA ASP A 12 31.57 -57.31 15.50
C ASP A 12 31.29 -57.31 13.99
N SER A 13 31.61 -56.30 13.20
CA SER A 13 32.40 -55.09 13.34
C SER A 13 32.31 -54.42 11.96
N LEU A 14 32.63 -53.11 11.91
CA LEU A 14 33.07 -52.38 10.71
C LEU A 14 32.06 -52.26 9.55
N PHE A 15 31.72 -51.02 9.17
CA PHE A 15 31.98 -50.49 7.81
C PHE A 15 31.54 -49.03 7.76
N ALA A 16 32.53 -48.17 7.53
CA ALA A 16 32.30 -46.80 7.09
C ALA A 16 31.73 -46.82 5.67
N ALA A 17 30.64 -46.08 5.43
CA ALA A 17 30.20 -45.74 4.09
C ALA A 17 29.51 -44.37 4.11
N ALA A 18 30.16 -43.41 3.45
CA ALA A 18 29.65 -42.10 3.13
C ALA A 18 28.57 -42.20 2.05
N LEU A 19 27.35 -41.78 2.37
CA LEU A 19 26.30 -41.34 1.44
C LEU A 19 25.53 -40.26 2.24
N GLY A 20 25.64 -38.97 1.93
CA GLY A 20 25.12 -38.42 0.70
C GLY A 20 23.62 -38.19 0.88
N GLY A 21 23.23 -36.96 1.22
CA GLY A 21 21.84 -36.55 1.27
C GLY A 21 21.32 -36.15 2.65
N PHE A 22 21.93 -35.12 3.26
CA PHE A 22 21.14 -34.23 4.12
C PHE A 22 20.13 -33.56 3.21
N HIS A 23 18.98 -34.19 3.04
CA HIS A 23 17.81 -33.60 2.42
C HIS A 23 17.48 -32.39 3.27
N LEU A 24 17.88 -31.25 2.73
CA LEU A 24 17.54 -29.91 3.15
C LEU A 24 16.03 -29.91 3.41
N LEU A 25 15.65 -30.10 4.67
CA LEU A 25 14.38 -29.64 5.18
C LEU A 25 14.49 -28.11 5.08
N ARG A 26 14.24 -27.62 3.88
CA ARG A 26 13.93 -26.25 3.56
C ARG A 26 12.57 -26.01 4.20
N VAL A 27 12.60 -25.93 5.53
CA VAL A 27 11.54 -25.36 6.33
C VAL A 27 11.27 -24.02 5.66
N SER A 28 10.11 -23.95 5.04
CA SER A 28 9.56 -22.72 4.52
C SER A 28 9.45 -21.77 5.71
N VAL A 29 10.48 -20.96 5.92
CA VAL A 29 10.40 -19.76 6.75
C VAL A 29 9.54 -18.79 5.95
N LYS A 30 8.22 -19.05 5.90
CA LYS A 30 7.25 -18.04 5.51
C LYS A 30 7.47 -16.89 6.49
N MET A 31 7.96 -15.77 5.95
CA MET A 31 8.43 -14.61 6.70
C MET A 31 7.33 -14.07 7.61
N TYR A 32 7.41 -14.40 8.90
CA TYR A 32 6.57 -13.81 9.94
C TYR A 32 6.86 -12.31 10.18
N THR A 33 7.93 -11.77 9.61
CA THR A 33 8.34 -10.37 9.77
C THR A 33 7.57 -9.41 8.86
N SER A 34 7.26 -9.81 7.63
CA SER A 34 6.52 -8.99 6.65
C SER A 34 5.07 -8.75 7.07
N ARG A 35 4.48 -9.71 7.82
CA ARG A 35 3.14 -9.57 8.41
C ARG A 35 3.04 -8.44 9.43
N LYS A 36 4.13 -8.04 10.08
CA LYS A 36 4.12 -6.90 11.02
C LYS A 36 3.83 -5.56 10.32
N LYS A 37 4.05 -5.47 9.01
CA LYS A 37 3.78 -4.27 8.21
C LYS A 37 2.36 -4.21 7.67
N ILE A 38 1.57 -5.27 7.80
CA ILE A 38 0.19 -5.31 7.33
C ILE A 38 -0.72 -5.47 8.54
N HIS A 39 -1.58 -4.49 8.79
CA HIS A 39 -2.59 -4.58 9.84
C HIS A 39 -3.94 -4.17 9.29
N LYS A 40 -4.78 -5.16 9.00
CA LYS A 40 -6.13 -4.92 8.50
C LYS A 40 -7.09 -4.59 9.64
N ASP A 41 -8.09 -3.76 9.31
CA ASP A 41 -9.26 -3.61 10.18
C ASP A 41 -9.96 -4.98 10.31
N LYS A 42 -10.12 -5.47 11.54
CA LYS A 42 -10.76 -6.76 11.93
C LYS A 42 -9.93 -8.03 11.69
N ASP A 43 -8.60 -7.94 11.65
CA ASP A 43 -7.71 -9.11 11.56
C ASP A 43 -7.99 -10.06 10.39
N ALA A 44 -8.56 -9.54 9.31
CA ALA A 44 -8.81 -10.31 8.10
C ALA A 44 -7.49 -10.77 7.46
N GLU A 45 -7.50 -11.93 6.79
CA GLU A 45 -6.31 -12.45 6.14
C GLU A 45 -5.83 -11.51 5.00
N PRO A 46 -4.51 -11.25 4.91
CA PRO A 46 -3.95 -10.46 3.82
C PRO A 46 -4.11 -11.21 2.49
N THR A 47 -4.38 -10.46 1.43
CA THR A 47 -4.39 -10.99 0.06
C THR A 47 -2.95 -11.18 -0.42
N GLU A 48 -2.73 -12.07 -1.39
CA GLU A 48 -1.41 -12.31 -1.98
C GLU A 48 -0.73 -11.02 -2.46
N PHE A 49 -1.52 -10.09 -3.01
CA PHE A 49 -1.01 -8.79 -3.45
C PHE A 49 -0.55 -7.94 -2.27
N GLU A 50 -1.30 -7.90 -1.16
CA GLU A 50 -0.89 -7.18 0.04
C GLU A 50 0.35 -7.78 0.68
N GLU A 51 0.47 -9.11 0.68
CA GLU A 51 1.69 -9.79 1.14
C GLU A 51 2.91 -9.36 0.30
N SER A 52 2.75 -9.23 -1.03
CA SER A 52 3.82 -8.73 -1.90
C SER A 52 4.24 -7.28 -1.58
N VAL A 53 3.27 -6.41 -1.26
CA VAL A 53 3.55 -5.02 -0.86
C VAL A 53 4.19 -4.97 0.52
N GLY A 54 3.71 -5.78 1.48
CA GLY A 54 4.30 -5.89 2.81
C GLY A 54 5.74 -6.41 2.76
N GLN A 55 6.02 -7.37 1.89
CA GLN A 55 7.38 -7.84 1.63
C GLN A 55 8.26 -6.74 1.06
N ALA A 56 7.78 -6.01 0.05
CA ALA A 56 8.52 -4.89 -0.53
C ALA A 56 8.87 -3.83 0.54
N LEU A 57 7.93 -3.47 1.40
CA LEU A 57 8.18 -2.53 2.51
C LEU A 57 9.22 -3.04 3.51
N PHE A 58 9.19 -4.33 3.83
CA PHE A 58 10.18 -4.94 4.72
C PHE A 58 11.59 -4.97 4.09
N ASP A 59 11.68 -5.27 2.79
CA ASP A 59 12.95 -5.24 2.08
C ASP A 59 13.54 -3.82 2.05
N LEU A 60 12.70 -2.79 1.86
CA LEU A 60 13.15 -1.39 1.88
C LEU A 60 13.63 -0.96 3.27
N GLU A 61 12.99 -1.40 4.35
CA GLU A 61 13.45 -1.15 5.73
C GLU A 61 14.86 -1.72 5.99
N ASN A 62 15.18 -2.89 5.40
CA ASN A 62 16.49 -3.52 5.58
C ASN A 62 17.57 -3.02 4.62
N THR A 63 17.17 -2.57 3.43
CA THR A 63 18.11 -2.15 2.38
C THR A 63 18.55 -0.70 2.55
N ASN A 64 17.67 0.18 3.03
CA ASN A 64 17.95 1.61 3.10
C ASN A 64 18.05 2.12 4.55
N ASN A 65 19.27 2.41 4.99
CA ASN A 65 19.55 2.90 6.35
C ASN A 65 18.87 4.25 6.67
N GLU A 66 18.58 5.09 5.68
CA GLU A 66 17.91 6.38 5.90
C GLU A 66 16.41 6.24 6.17
N LEU A 67 15.76 5.24 5.57
CA LEU A 67 14.32 5.03 5.73
C LEU A 67 13.98 4.08 6.88
N LYS A 68 14.98 3.35 7.38
CA LYS A 68 14.81 2.32 8.40
C LYS A 68 14.15 2.84 9.68
N SER A 69 14.60 3.97 10.21
CA SER A 69 14.04 4.54 11.45
C SER A 69 12.58 4.94 11.28
N ASP A 70 12.24 5.55 10.14
CA ASP A 70 10.90 6.04 9.86
C ASP A 70 9.95 4.88 9.50
N LEU A 71 10.43 3.88 8.75
CA LEU A 71 9.62 2.73 8.32
C LEU A 71 9.33 1.75 9.43
N LYS A 72 10.20 1.61 10.45
CA LYS A 72 10.07 0.63 11.53
C LYS A 72 8.68 0.63 12.18
N ASP A 73 8.16 1.82 12.49
CA ASP A 73 6.87 2.01 13.17
C ASP A 73 5.69 2.17 12.20
N LEU A 74 5.95 2.20 10.90
CA LEU A 74 4.92 2.35 9.87
C LEU A 74 4.38 0.99 9.42
N TYR A 75 3.07 0.93 9.24
CA TYR A 75 2.35 -0.21 8.70
C TYR A 75 1.24 0.27 7.75
N ILE A 76 0.75 -0.64 6.92
CA ILE A 76 -0.31 -0.41 5.94
C ILE A 76 -1.55 -1.22 6.32
N ASN A 77 -2.73 -0.70 5.93
CA ASN A 77 -4.00 -1.37 6.16
C ASN A 77 -4.32 -2.35 5.02
N SER A 78 -4.19 -1.89 3.78
CA SER A 78 -4.48 -2.69 2.60
C SER A 78 -3.77 -2.13 1.38
N ALA A 79 -3.74 -2.90 0.30
CA ALA A 79 -3.23 -2.48 -0.99
C ALA A 79 -4.16 -2.99 -2.09
N VAL A 80 -4.47 -2.13 -3.05
CA VAL A 80 -5.40 -2.42 -4.14
C VAL A 80 -4.74 -2.07 -5.46
N GLN A 81 -4.86 -2.95 -6.44
CA GLN A 81 -4.45 -2.66 -7.80
C GLN A 81 -5.63 -2.09 -8.60
N ILE A 82 -5.39 -1.03 -9.36
CA ILE A 82 -6.39 -0.37 -10.20
C ILE A 82 -5.85 -0.30 -11.62
N ASP A 83 -6.67 -0.69 -12.59
CA ASP A 83 -6.32 -0.55 -14.00
C ASP A 83 -6.53 0.91 -14.45
N VAL A 84 -5.52 1.47 -15.12
CA VAL A 84 -5.50 2.83 -15.67
C VAL A 84 -5.58 2.74 -17.20
N SER A 85 -5.97 3.84 -17.85
CA SER A 85 -5.91 3.97 -19.31
C SER A 85 -4.51 3.62 -19.86
N GLY A 86 -4.48 3.00 -21.05
CA GLY A 86 -3.24 2.69 -21.75
C GLY A 86 -2.50 1.45 -21.22
N ASN A 87 -3.22 0.45 -20.71
CA ASN A 87 -2.66 -0.82 -20.20
C ASN A 87 -1.69 -0.64 -19.01
N ARG A 88 -1.71 0.53 -18.35
CA ARG A 88 -0.97 0.82 -17.13
C ARG A 88 -1.79 0.37 -15.91
N LYS A 89 -1.12 -0.01 -14.84
CA LYS A 89 -1.79 -0.36 -13.57
C LYS A 89 -1.25 0.51 -12.46
N ALA A 90 -2.13 1.02 -11.61
CA ALA A 90 -1.78 1.74 -10.40
C ALA A 90 -1.83 0.81 -9.18
N VAL A 91 -0.90 0.99 -8.25
CA VAL A 91 -0.93 0.38 -6.93
C VAL A 91 -1.33 1.44 -5.92
N VAL A 92 -2.49 1.25 -5.29
CA VAL A 92 -2.97 2.12 -4.23
C VAL A 92 -2.72 1.45 -2.89
N ILE A 93 -1.95 2.12 -2.04
CA ILE A 93 -1.64 1.63 -0.69
C ILE A 93 -2.44 2.45 0.32
N HIS A 94 -3.26 1.74 1.09
CA HIS A 94 -4.08 2.31 2.14
C HIS A 94 -3.29 2.39 3.45
N VAL A 95 -3.07 3.61 3.91
CA VAL A 95 -2.29 3.93 5.11
C VAL A 95 -3.21 4.28 6.27
N PRO A 96 -2.93 3.85 7.51
CA PRO A 96 -3.67 4.30 8.69
C PRO A 96 -3.65 5.84 8.83
N TYR A 97 -4.81 6.46 9.08
CA TYR A 97 -4.91 7.92 9.23
C TYR A 97 -3.98 8.49 10.34
N ARG A 98 -3.74 7.72 11.40
CA ARG A 98 -2.84 8.10 12.50
C ARG A 98 -1.39 8.29 12.04
N LEU A 99 -0.95 7.47 11.08
CA LEU A 99 0.43 7.42 10.58
C LEU A 99 0.64 8.26 9.32
N ARG A 100 -0.41 8.91 8.80
CA ARG A 100 -0.36 9.76 7.59
C ARG A 100 0.78 10.78 7.61
N LYS A 101 1.05 11.39 8.77
CA LYS A 101 2.13 12.39 8.91
C LYS A 101 3.52 11.77 8.68
N GLY A 102 3.75 10.54 9.13
CA GLY A 102 5.01 9.81 8.90
C GLY A 102 5.19 9.51 7.42
N PHE A 103 4.18 8.94 6.77
CA PHE A 103 4.21 8.67 5.33
C PHE A 103 4.39 9.93 4.48
N ARG A 104 3.81 11.09 4.86
CA ARG A 104 4.01 12.35 4.16
C ARG A 104 5.47 12.83 4.17
N LYS A 105 6.20 12.62 5.27
CA LYS A 105 7.63 13.01 5.36
C LYS A 105 8.51 12.22 4.40
N ILE A 106 8.27 10.92 4.30
CA ILE A 106 9.08 10.00 3.47
C ILE A 106 8.49 9.74 2.08
N HIS A 107 7.36 10.36 1.74
CA HIS A 107 6.52 10.04 0.57
C HIS A 107 7.32 9.98 -0.73
N VAL A 108 8.08 11.03 -1.05
CA VAL A 108 8.81 11.15 -2.31
C VAL A 108 9.85 10.03 -2.46
N ARG A 109 10.53 9.66 -1.38
CA ARG A 109 11.55 8.62 -1.39
C ARG A 109 10.92 7.23 -1.48
N LEU A 110 9.91 6.98 -0.65
CA LEU A 110 9.19 5.71 -0.59
C LEU A 110 8.51 5.37 -1.91
N VAL A 111 7.82 6.34 -2.54
CA VAL A 111 7.16 6.12 -3.84
C VAL A 111 8.17 5.75 -4.92
N ARG A 112 9.31 6.45 -5.00
CA ARG A 112 10.37 6.15 -5.97
C ARG A 112 10.94 4.74 -5.79
N GLU A 113 11.11 4.27 -4.56
CA GLU A 113 11.61 2.92 -4.28
C GLU A 113 10.59 1.84 -4.59
N LEU A 114 9.32 2.07 -4.24
CA LEU A 114 8.24 1.14 -4.57
C LEU A 114 8.01 1.07 -6.09
N GLU A 115 8.14 2.18 -6.82
CA GLU A 115 8.02 2.17 -8.29
C GLU A 115 9.15 1.41 -8.98
N LYS A 116 10.35 1.38 -8.40
CA LYS A 116 11.44 0.50 -8.87
C LYS A 116 11.11 -0.98 -8.68
N LYS A 117 10.46 -1.34 -7.56
CA LYS A 117 10.04 -2.73 -7.28
C LYS A 117 8.84 -3.15 -8.11
N PHE A 118 7.87 -2.25 -8.28
CA PHE A 118 6.68 -2.43 -9.09
C PHE A 118 6.87 -1.75 -10.44
N SER A 119 7.83 -2.22 -11.22
CA SER A 119 8.14 -1.70 -12.55
C SER A 119 6.88 -1.60 -13.43
N GLY A 120 6.68 -0.44 -14.05
CA GLY A 120 5.53 -0.19 -14.92
C GLY A 120 4.21 0.08 -14.19
N LYS A 121 4.23 0.21 -12.86
CA LYS A 121 3.05 0.57 -12.06
C LYS A 121 3.29 1.86 -11.28
N ASP A 122 2.35 2.80 -11.36
CA ASP A 122 2.38 4.01 -10.55
C ASP A 122 1.92 3.69 -9.12
N VAL A 123 2.62 4.20 -8.12
CA VAL A 123 2.27 3.95 -6.71
C VAL A 123 1.66 5.21 -6.08
N VAL A 124 0.48 5.07 -5.47
CA VAL A 124 -0.23 6.17 -4.79
C VAL A 124 -0.57 5.75 -3.35
N LEU A 125 -0.28 6.63 -2.39
CA LEU A 125 -0.62 6.42 -0.98
C LEU A 125 -1.90 7.17 -0.62
N ILE A 126 -2.85 6.49 0.02
CA ILE A 126 -4.11 7.09 0.47
C ILE A 126 -4.34 6.76 1.93
N ALA A 127 -4.62 7.77 2.76
CA ALA A 127 -5.00 7.47 4.14
C ALA A 127 -6.43 6.91 4.23
N THR A 128 -6.61 5.83 4.98
CA THR A 128 -7.92 5.23 5.26
C THR A 128 -8.76 6.15 6.13
N ARG A 129 -9.84 6.69 5.56
CA ARG A 129 -10.78 7.57 6.26
C ARG A 129 -12.14 6.89 6.35
N ARG A 130 -12.78 6.95 7.52
CA ARG A 130 -14.13 6.41 7.74
C ARG A 130 -15.19 7.46 7.46
N ILE A 131 -16.09 7.18 6.52
CA ILE A 131 -17.25 8.02 6.20
C ILE A 131 -18.41 7.61 7.10
N LEU A 132 -18.98 8.57 7.82
CA LEU A 132 -20.20 8.37 8.61
C LEU A 132 -21.42 8.89 7.83
N ARG A 133 -22.49 8.10 7.87
CA ARG A 133 -23.77 8.52 7.27
C ARG A 133 -24.32 9.74 8.02
N PRO A 134 -25.05 10.63 7.32
CA PRO A 134 -25.80 11.70 7.99
C PRO A 134 -26.68 11.11 9.09
N PRO A 135 -26.71 11.70 10.30
CA PRO A 135 -27.64 11.28 11.34
C PRO A 135 -29.09 11.44 10.86
N LYS A 136 -29.98 10.56 11.34
CA LYS A 136 -31.42 10.68 11.07
C LYS A 136 -31.96 11.92 11.79
N LYS A 137 -33.01 12.54 11.23
CA LYS A 137 -33.69 13.70 11.83
C LYS A 137 -34.15 13.32 13.24
N GLY A 138 -33.75 14.09 14.26
CA GLY A 138 -34.08 13.84 15.67
C GLY A 138 -33.06 13.03 16.48
N SER A 139 -31.95 12.58 15.90
CA SER A 139 -30.90 11.91 16.70
C SER A 139 -30.02 12.93 17.42
N ALA A 140 -29.73 12.71 18.71
CA ALA A 140 -28.78 13.51 19.49
C ALA A 140 -27.31 13.33 19.05
N VAL A 141 -27.01 12.25 18.30
CA VAL A 141 -25.63 11.93 17.88
C VAL A 141 -25.21 12.84 16.73
N GLN A 142 -24.32 13.79 17.02
CA GLN A 142 -23.72 14.66 16.00
C GLN A 142 -22.53 13.97 15.32
N ARG A 143 -22.54 13.93 13.98
CA ARG A 143 -21.38 13.43 13.23
C ARG A 143 -20.22 14.45 13.24
N PRO A 144 -18.96 14.01 13.43
CA PRO A 144 -17.81 14.88 13.22
C PRO A 144 -17.72 15.37 11.77
N ARG A 145 -17.39 16.65 11.57
CA ARG A 145 -17.24 17.25 10.22
C ARG A 145 -16.18 16.54 9.36
N SER A 146 -15.11 16.06 9.99
CA SER A 146 -14.03 15.31 9.34
C SER A 146 -14.45 13.95 8.77
N ARG A 147 -15.59 13.40 9.22
CA ARG A 147 -16.12 12.10 8.76
C ARG A 147 -17.30 12.24 7.79
N THR A 148 -17.48 13.42 7.21
CA THR A 148 -18.47 13.66 6.15
C THR A 148 -17.93 13.20 4.80
N LEU A 149 -18.83 12.81 3.88
CA LEU A 149 -18.45 12.37 2.53
C LEU A 149 -17.65 13.46 1.79
N THR A 150 -18.08 14.72 1.90
CA THR A 150 -17.40 15.86 1.25
C THR A 150 -15.99 16.06 1.78
N ALA A 151 -15.80 16.14 3.09
CA ALA A 151 -14.50 16.34 3.70
C ALA A 151 -13.53 15.18 3.42
N VAL A 152 -14.02 13.94 3.42
CA VAL A 152 -13.20 12.77 3.10
C VAL A 152 -12.78 12.78 1.63
N HIS A 153 -13.67 13.16 0.71
CA HIS A 153 -13.34 13.24 -0.72
C HIS A 153 -12.33 14.36 -1.02
N GLU A 154 -12.36 15.47 -0.29
CA GLU A 154 -11.37 16.54 -0.42
C GLU A 154 -10.02 16.13 0.14
N ALA A 155 -10.00 15.57 1.35
CA ALA A 155 -8.77 15.09 1.96
C ALA A 155 -8.14 13.88 1.20
N MET A 156 -8.94 13.14 0.42
CA MET A 156 -8.45 12.09 -0.46
C MET A 156 -7.83 12.64 -1.75
N LEU A 157 -8.35 13.73 -2.31
CA LEU A 157 -7.70 14.42 -3.44
C LEU A 157 -6.30 14.86 -3.05
N GLU A 158 -6.15 15.50 -1.88
CA GLU A 158 -4.85 15.96 -1.37
C GLU A 158 -3.83 14.83 -1.20
N ASP A 159 -4.27 13.65 -0.76
CA ASP A 159 -3.35 12.53 -0.58
C ASP A 159 -2.90 11.95 -1.93
N ILE A 160 -3.80 11.92 -2.93
CA ILE A 160 -3.50 11.37 -4.26
C ILE A 160 -2.44 12.19 -4.99
N VAL A 161 -2.52 13.53 -4.89
CA VAL A 161 -1.68 14.43 -5.70
C VAL A 161 -0.29 14.70 -5.11
N LEU A 162 -0.01 14.22 -3.89
CA LEU A 162 1.28 14.41 -3.23
C LEU A 162 2.43 13.84 -4.11
N PRO A 163 3.52 14.59 -4.39
CA PRO A 163 4.00 15.79 -3.69
C PRO A 163 3.40 17.12 -4.12
N ALA A 164 2.66 17.19 -5.22
CA ALA A 164 2.09 18.45 -5.69
C ALA A 164 0.95 18.93 -4.78
N GLU A 165 0.86 20.25 -4.61
CA GLU A 165 -0.23 20.89 -3.86
C GLU A 165 -1.34 21.36 -4.82
N ILE A 166 -2.57 21.37 -4.33
CA ILE A 166 -3.72 21.85 -5.10
C ILE A 166 -3.81 23.37 -4.93
N VAL A 167 -3.62 24.10 -6.03
CA VAL A 167 -3.72 25.57 -6.08
C VAL A 167 -5.17 26.01 -6.26
N GLY A 168 -5.94 25.25 -7.04
CA GLY A 168 -7.30 25.65 -7.39
C GLY A 168 -8.21 24.47 -7.72
N LYS A 169 -9.52 24.69 -7.57
CA LYS A 169 -10.54 23.69 -7.87
C LYS A 169 -11.74 24.39 -8.50
N ARG A 170 -12.16 23.92 -9.67
CA ARG A 170 -13.34 24.42 -10.39
C ARG A 170 -14.24 23.23 -10.72
N VAL A 171 -15.54 23.38 -10.54
CA VAL A 171 -16.52 22.36 -10.96
C VAL A 171 -17.30 22.92 -12.14
N ARG A 172 -17.15 22.30 -13.30
CA ARG A 172 -17.93 22.62 -14.50
C ARG A 172 -19.18 21.76 -14.53
N TYR A 173 -20.32 22.42 -14.68
CA TYR A 173 -21.60 21.78 -14.93
C TYR A 173 -21.84 21.81 -16.44
N ARG A 174 -22.09 20.64 -17.05
CA ARG A 174 -22.49 20.54 -18.46
C ARG A 174 -24.01 20.65 -18.58
N ILE A 175 -24.47 20.94 -19.80
CA ILE A 175 -25.90 21.03 -20.13
C ILE A 175 -26.61 19.69 -19.85
N ASP A 176 -25.90 18.57 -20.04
CA ASP A 176 -26.38 17.21 -19.74
C ASP A 176 -26.51 16.92 -18.23
N GLY A 177 -26.25 17.89 -17.34
CA GLY A 177 -26.26 17.73 -15.89
C GLY A 177 -25.01 17.03 -15.31
N SER A 178 -24.14 16.50 -16.17
CA SER A 178 -22.86 15.91 -15.74
C SER A 178 -21.92 16.97 -15.17
N LYS A 179 -21.13 16.57 -14.17
CA LYS A 179 -20.21 17.44 -13.43
C LYS A 179 -18.78 16.98 -13.67
N ILE A 180 -17.91 17.90 -14.05
CA ILE A 180 -16.48 17.64 -14.16
C ILE A 180 -15.74 18.57 -13.21
N MET A 181 -14.93 17.98 -12.34
CA MET A 181 -14.08 18.73 -11.44
C MET A 181 -12.70 18.90 -12.06
N LYS A 182 -12.34 20.15 -12.34
CA LYS A 182 -11.00 20.55 -12.76
C LYS A 182 -10.19 20.94 -11.53
N VAL A 183 -9.07 20.26 -11.30
CA VAL A 183 -8.17 20.49 -10.17
C VAL A 183 -6.85 21.01 -10.72
N PHE A 184 -6.44 22.19 -10.27
CA PHE A 184 -5.20 22.83 -10.67
C PHE A 184 -4.10 22.53 -9.66
N LEU A 185 -3.00 21.96 -10.12
CA LEU A 185 -1.82 21.65 -9.32
C LEU A 185 -0.78 22.77 -9.41
N ASP A 186 0.12 22.85 -8.43
CA ASP A 186 1.24 23.79 -8.46
C ASP A 186 2.17 23.48 -9.67
N PRO A 187 2.42 24.45 -10.57
CA PRO A 187 3.31 24.26 -11.72
C PRO A 187 4.75 23.92 -11.33
N LYS A 188 5.21 24.21 -10.11
CA LYS A 188 6.57 23.88 -9.66
C LYS A 188 6.87 22.39 -9.68
N GLU A 189 5.87 21.57 -9.38
CA GLU A 189 6.00 20.11 -9.31
C GLU A 189 5.65 19.42 -10.63
N ARG A 190 5.42 20.18 -11.71
CA ARG A 190 4.96 19.67 -13.01
C ARG A 190 5.83 18.53 -13.53
N ASN A 191 7.14 18.70 -13.52
CA ASN A 191 8.10 17.70 -14.02
C ASN A 191 8.01 16.36 -13.26
N ASN A 192 7.56 16.37 -12.01
CA ASN A 192 7.50 15.19 -11.16
C ASN A 192 6.15 14.47 -11.20
N THR A 193 5.06 15.16 -11.55
CA THR A 193 3.68 14.61 -11.45
C THR A 193 2.93 14.54 -12.77
N GLU A 194 3.42 15.18 -13.84
CA GLU A 194 2.76 15.21 -15.16
C GLU A 194 2.51 13.81 -15.76
N TYR A 195 3.44 12.86 -15.60
CA TYR A 195 3.26 11.50 -16.11
C TYR A 195 2.19 10.67 -15.36
N LYS A 196 1.76 11.13 -14.17
CA LYS A 196 0.81 10.44 -13.27
C LYS A 196 -0.62 11.03 -13.28
N LEU A 197 -0.88 12.08 -14.05
CA LEU A 197 -2.18 12.78 -14.00
C LEU A 197 -3.37 11.85 -14.34
N GLU A 198 -3.20 10.98 -15.33
CA GLU A 198 -4.21 9.97 -15.68
C GLU A 198 -4.46 8.97 -14.55
N THR A 199 -3.39 8.53 -13.89
CA THR A 199 -3.43 7.63 -12.74
C THR A 199 -4.18 8.28 -11.58
N PHE A 200 -3.92 9.55 -11.28
CA PHE A 200 -4.65 10.29 -10.24
C PHE A 200 -6.15 10.36 -10.54
N ALA A 201 -6.52 10.63 -11.79
CA ALA A 201 -7.91 10.69 -12.21
C ALA A 201 -8.60 9.32 -12.09
N ALA A 202 -7.95 8.25 -12.55
CA ALA A 202 -8.48 6.89 -12.47
C ALA A 202 -8.67 6.42 -11.01
N VAL A 203 -7.66 6.65 -10.16
CA VAL A 203 -7.70 6.31 -8.73
C VAL A 203 -8.84 7.06 -8.04
N TYR A 204 -8.95 8.37 -8.26
CA TYR A 204 -10.01 9.16 -7.62
C TYR A 204 -11.39 8.74 -8.12
N ARG A 205 -11.55 8.46 -9.42
CA ARG A 205 -12.81 7.99 -10.00
C ARG A 205 -13.23 6.65 -9.40
N LYS A 206 -12.29 5.72 -9.19
CA LYS A 206 -12.58 4.39 -8.61
C LYS A 206 -13.14 4.47 -7.19
N PHE A 207 -12.60 5.34 -6.34
CA PHE A 207 -13.04 5.44 -4.93
C PHE A 207 -14.19 6.42 -4.71
N SER A 208 -14.23 7.52 -5.46
CA SER A 208 -15.21 8.58 -5.25
C SER A 208 -16.41 8.53 -6.19
N GLY A 209 -16.29 7.83 -7.32
CA GLY A 209 -17.27 7.83 -8.41
C GLY A 209 -17.42 9.16 -9.14
N LYS A 210 -16.53 10.14 -8.91
CA LYS A 210 -16.57 11.47 -9.51
C LYS A 210 -15.51 11.61 -10.59
N ASP A 211 -15.87 12.24 -11.70
CA ASP A 211 -14.93 12.53 -12.78
C ASP A 211 -14.10 13.78 -12.48
N VAL A 212 -12.78 13.63 -12.61
CA VAL A 212 -11.79 14.65 -12.29
C VAL A 212 -10.78 14.76 -13.42
N VAL A 213 -10.41 16.01 -13.70
CA VAL A 213 -9.33 16.34 -14.62
C VAL A 213 -8.31 17.15 -13.83
N PHE A 214 -7.07 16.67 -13.79
CA PHE A 214 -5.95 17.39 -13.21
C PHE A 214 -5.24 18.18 -14.30
N ASP A 215 -4.89 19.42 -14.00
CA ASP A 215 -4.24 20.33 -14.94
C ASP A 215 -3.30 21.28 -14.18
N TYR A 216 -2.44 21.98 -14.91
CA TYR A 216 -1.64 23.08 -14.35
C TYR A 216 -2.27 24.40 -14.76
N PRO A 217 -2.23 25.43 -13.90
CA PRO A 217 -2.64 26.76 -14.31
C PRO A 217 -1.71 27.20 -15.45
N THR A 218 -2.29 27.49 -16.62
CA THR A 218 -1.59 28.26 -17.64
C THR A 218 -1.38 29.65 -17.07
N THR A 219 -0.13 30.05 -16.84
CA THR A 219 0.22 31.46 -16.67
C THR A 219 -0.28 32.18 -17.92
N GLU A 220 -1.38 32.91 -17.80
CA GLU A 220 -1.75 33.92 -18.79
C GLU A 220 -0.58 34.90 -18.83
N ALA A 221 0.09 34.96 -19.98
CA ALA A 221 1.11 35.94 -20.30
C ALA A 221 0.43 37.28 -20.62
#